data_AF-A0A1I5Y024-F1
#
_entry.id   AF-A0A1I5Y024-F1
#
_cell.length_a   1.000
_cell.length_b   1.000
_cell.length_c   1.000
_cell.angle_alpha   90.00
_cell.angle_beta   90.00
_cell.angle_gamma   90.00
#
_symmetry.space_group_name_H-M   'P 1'
#
loop_
_entity.id
_entity.type
_entity.pdbx_description
1 polymer ?
#
loop_
_entity_poly.entity_id
_entity_poly.type
_entity_poly.pdbx_seq_one_letter_code
_entity_poly.pdbx_strand_id
1 'polypeptide(L)'
;MSGWAAGRYPDSVTQDVLTGGDARVDAAVGHAALLLAAAGFAAESDRVVERWVAATGRPAAGLTDAAARAWAVLLAARGTRPTWAEGLPLADAEPRGPHPSTRAGSREAGPWPSGFRDGSSPDADDVADTAPAAAPDDDVVGRLVAGLARQLGHDPPGTTRDPSEGLVDEVERRAEAGDADGAVAAIERWARRAAFHPDVARLAARPALAGLLRAGALGRALDISADWARDCADQVTAALRVRFPAPVPCSWTELVERILRLRGEPGPPPAPVPADRLATVERELGVRLPADYRAFLRTCDGLPADVVFPRLLGAAELVQVNASRTHSPAPGRLVVSDPAGEFAVITLAWGRDGWRAEEHDHVLGTTAHPCFRALLEEHLRLLEDSA
;
A
#
# COMPACT_ATOMS: atom_id res chain seq x y z
N MET A 1 -11.62 -17.11 20.31
CA MET A 1 -11.67 -15.80 20.98
C MET A 1 -10.83 -14.82 20.17
N SER A 2 -11.41 -14.25 19.12
CA SER A 2 -10.71 -13.42 18.12
C SER A 2 -11.24 -11.99 18.18
N GLY A 3 -11.11 -11.34 19.34
CA GLY A 3 -11.55 -9.97 19.56
C GLY A 3 -10.40 -8.98 19.46
N TRP A 4 -10.73 -7.69 19.32
CA TRP A 4 -9.80 -6.58 19.48
C TRP A 4 -8.90 -6.74 20.71
N ALA A 5 -7.60 -6.50 20.54
CA ALA A 5 -6.61 -6.53 21.61
C ALA A 5 -5.60 -5.40 21.41
N ALA A 6 -5.89 -4.23 21.98
CA ALA A 6 -5.10 -3.01 21.84
C ALA A 6 -3.60 -3.25 22.08
N GLY A 7 -3.23 -4.02 23.11
CA GLY A 7 -1.83 -4.31 23.43
C GLY A 7 -1.05 -5.11 22.40
N ARG A 8 -1.71 -5.87 21.50
CA ARG A 8 -1.05 -6.68 20.46
C ARG A 8 -1.10 -6.07 19.08
N TYR A 9 -1.96 -5.08 18.87
CA TYR A 9 -2.17 -4.47 17.56
C TYR A 9 -0.90 -3.76 17.04
N PRO A 10 -0.19 -2.92 17.82
CA PRO A 10 1.05 -2.28 17.36
C PRO A 10 2.12 -3.27 16.91
N ASP A 11 2.31 -4.38 17.64
CA ASP A 11 3.26 -5.43 17.28
C ASP A 11 2.90 -6.09 15.94
N SER A 12 1.61 -6.38 15.73
CA SER A 12 1.14 -6.98 14.47
C SER A 12 1.37 -6.05 13.28
N VAL A 13 1.04 -4.76 13.41
CA VAL A 13 1.26 -3.78 12.35
C VAL A 13 2.76 -3.60 12.09
N THR A 14 3.57 -3.54 13.16
CA THR A 14 5.03 -3.46 13.06
C THR A 14 5.60 -4.66 12.31
N GLN A 15 5.15 -5.87 12.62
CA GLN A 15 5.54 -7.08 11.90
C GLN A 15 5.14 -7.02 10.42
N ASP A 16 3.93 -6.58 10.11
CA ASP A 16 3.47 -6.42 8.73
C ASP A 16 4.29 -5.39 7.96
N VAL A 17 4.65 -4.27 8.60
CA VAL A 17 5.52 -3.25 8.02
C VAL A 17 6.92 -3.81 7.77
N LEU A 18 7.51 -4.54 8.73
CA LEU A 18 8.87 -5.06 8.60
C LEU A 18 8.99 -6.21 7.58
N THR A 19 7.99 -7.09 7.49
CA THR A 19 8.10 -8.36 6.77
C THR A 19 7.17 -8.52 5.58
N GLY A 20 6.13 -7.67 5.46
CA GLY A 20 5.15 -7.77 4.38
C GLY A 20 5.70 -7.34 3.02
N GLY A 21 5.06 -7.73 1.92
CA GLY A 21 5.27 -7.06 0.62
C GLY A 21 4.67 -5.65 0.62
N ASP A 22 5.02 -4.80 -0.36
CA ASP A 22 4.64 -3.38 -0.36
C ASP A 22 3.13 -3.14 -0.21
N ALA A 23 2.29 -3.94 -0.88
CA ALA A 23 0.83 -3.85 -0.73
C ALA A 23 0.35 -4.14 0.71
N ARG A 24 1.02 -5.07 1.41
CA ARG A 24 0.72 -5.39 2.81
C ARG A 24 1.19 -4.29 3.75
N VAL A 25 2.36 -3.69 3.48
CA VAL A 25 2.86 -2.51 4.20
C VAL A 25 1.86 -1.36 4.07
N ASP A 26 1.40 -1.08 2.85
CA ASP A 26 0.48 0.02 2.58
C ASP A 26 -0.87 -0.21 3.27
N ALA A 27 -1.39 -1.43 3.24
CA ALA A 27 -2.60 -1.80 3.96
C ALA A 27 -2.43 -1.64 5.49
N ALA A 28 -1.31 -2.10 6.05
CA ALA A 28 -1.04 -2.02 7.49
C ALA A 28 -0.89 -0.57 7.97
N VAL A 29 -0.12 0.25 7.24
CA VAL A 29 0.08 1.68 7.54
C VAL A 29 -1.21 2.47 7.34
N GLY A 30 -1.92 2.24 6.24
CA GLY A 30 -3.19 2.91 5.93
C GLY A 30 -4.27 2.59 6.97
N HIS A 31 -4.36 1.34 7.41
CA HIS A 31 -5.26 0.93 8.48
C HIS A 31 -4.87 1.56 9.83
N ALA A 32 -3.59 1.56 10.21
CA ALA A 32 -3.14 2.19 11.45
C ALA A 32 -3.41 3.69 11.49
N ALA A 33 -3.10 4.42 10.41
CA ALA A 33 -3.40 5.83 10.29
C ALA A 33 -4.91 6.09 10.40
N LEU A 34 -5.73 5.31 9.68
CA LEU A 34 -7.19 5.47 9.72
C LEU A 34 -7.77 5.19 11.11
N LEU A 35 -7.28 4.16 11.79
CA LEU A 35 -7.66 3.83 13.17
C LEU A 35 -7.35 5.00 14.11
N LEU A 36 -6.13 5.54 14.06
CA LEU A 36 -5.72 6.69 14.88
C LEU A 36 -6.61 7.90 14.61
N ALA A 37 -6.86 8.24 13.34
CA ALA A 37 -7.73 9.35 12.96
C ALA A 37 -9.17 9.17 13.48
N ALA A 38 -9.76 7.99 13.26
CA ALA A 38 -11.12 7.68 13.69
C ALA A 38 -11.26 7.57 15.22
N ALA A 39 -10.17 7.25 15.93
CA ALA A 39 -10.10 7.24 17.39
C ALA A 39 -9.89 8.63 18.01
N GLY A 40 -9.77 9.69 17.20
CA GLY A 40 -9.58 11.07 17.66
C GLY A 40 -8.13 11.54 17.77
N PHE A 41 -7.18 10.72 17.33
CA PHE A 41 -5.73 10.98 17.38
C PHE A 41 -5.20 11.40 16.00
N ALA A 42 -5.72 12.52 15.49
CA ALA A 42 -5.43 13.00 14.15
C ALA A 42 -3.95 13.39 13.94
N ALA A 43 -3.28 13.88 14.99
CA ALA A 43 -1.86 14.26 14.90
C ALA A 43 -0.94 13.04 14.75
N GLU A 44 -1.24 11.96 15.49
CA GLU A 44 -0.56 10.67 15.40
C GLU A 44 -0.81 10.02 14.04
N SER A 45 -2.06 10.09 13.54
CA SER A 45 -2.39 9.68 12.18
C SER A 45 -1.57 10.43 11.13
N ASP A 46 -1.51 11.76 11.19
CA ASP A 46 -0.74 12.55 10.23
C ASP A 46 0.73 12.17 10.25
N ARG A 47 1.33 12.03 11.44
CA ARG A 47 2.73 11.64 11.60
C ARG A 47 3.04 10.33 10.88
N VAL A 48 2.17 9.34 11.00
CA VAL A 48 2.33 8.04 10.34
C VAL A 48 2.27 8.19 8.81
N VAL A 49 1.28 8.91 8.28
CA VAL A 49 1.12 9.11 6.83
C VAL A 49 2.27 9.93 6.26
N GLU A 50 2.63 11.06 6.89
CA GLU A 50 3.76 11.90 6.48
C GLU A 50 5.07 11.11 6.50
N ARG A 51 5.28 10.27 7.52
CA ARG A 51 6.46 9.42 7.57
C ARG A 51 6.49 8.43 6.43
N TRP A 52 5.37 7.77 6.11
CA TRP A 52 5.30 6.82 5.00
C TRP A 52 5.54 7.51 3.65
N VAL A 53 4.96 8.70 3.43
CA VAL A 53 5.17 9.49 2.20
C VAL A 53 6.65 9.86 2.09
N ALA A 54 7.25 10.40 3.17
CA ALA A 54 8.65 10.78 3.18
C ALA A 54 9.60 9.60 3.00
N ALA A 55 9.27 8.44 3.57
CA ALA A 55 10.13 7.26 3.53
C ALA A 55 10.05 6.52 2.19
N THR A 56 8.90 6.55 1.52
CA THR A 56 8.67 5.77 0.29
C THR A 56 8.66 6.61 -0.97
N GLY A 57 8.49 7.94 -0.86
CA GLY A 57 8.31 8.85 -1.98
C GLY A 57 6.99 8.68 -2.74
N ARG A 58 6.12 7.76 -2.30
CA ARG A 58 4.86 7.43 -2.95
C ARG A 58 3.75 8.41 -2.55
N PRO A 59 2.76 8.66 -3.43
CA PRO A 59 1.66 9.56 -3.11
C PRO A 59 0.76 8.98 -2.01
N ALA A 60 0.29 9.84 -1.10
CA ALA A 60 -0.59 9.42 -0.01
C ALA A 60 -1.89 8.73 -0.49
N ALA A 61 -2.32 9.00 -1.73
CA ALA A 61 -3.45 8.33 -2.37
C ALA A 61 -3.36 6.79 -2.26
N GLY A 62 -2.17 6.22 -2.43
CA GLY A 62 -1.95 4.78 -2.34
C GLY A 62 -2.30 4.15 -0.98
N LEU A 63 -2.15 4.91 0.13
CA LEU A 63 -2.60 4.47 1.46
C LEU A 63 -4.12 4.60 1.63
N THR A 64 -4.73 5.55 0.94
CA THR A 64 -6.12 5.94 1.17
C THR A 64 -7.11 5.26 0.25
N ASP A 65 -6.71 4.72 -0.90
CA ASP A 65 -7.63 4.23 -1.94
C ASP A 65 -8.63 3.19 -1.43
N ALA A 66 -8.17 2.21 -0.65
CA ALA A 66 -9.03 1.17 -0.07
C ALA A 66 -10.07 1.72 0.92
N ALA A 67 -9.83 2.92 1.47
CA ALA A 67 -10.69 3.59 2.44
C ALA A 67 -11.00 5.05 2.03
N ALA A 68 -11.05 5.33 0.72
CA ALA A 68 -11.08 6.72 0.21
C ALA A 68 -12.26 7.51 0.76
N ARG A 69 -13.44 6.87 0.86
CA ARG A 69 -14.64 7.49 1.44
C ARG A 69 -14.48 7.83 2.91
N ALA A 70 -13.85 6.97 3.70
CA ALA A 70 -13.60 7.21 5.12
C ALA A 70 -12.68 8.41 5.33
N TRP A 71 -11.59 8.47 4.57
CA TRP A 71 -10.68 9.62 4.59
C TRP A 71 -11.37 10.92 4.16
N ALA A 72 -12.15 10.88 3.09
CA ALA A 72 -12.90 12.03 2.61
C ALA A 72 -13.85 12.61 3.69
N VAL A 73 -14.51 11.74 4.46
CA VAL A 73 -15.41 12.13 5.55
C VAL A 73 -14.64 12.68 6.76
N LEU A 74 -13.59 11.98 7.22
CA LEU A 74 -12.80 12.41 8.38
C LEU A 74 -12.07 13.73 8.11
N LEU A 75 -11.50 13.91 6.92
CA LEU A 75 -10.82 15.14 6.52
C LEU A 75 -11.79 16.31 6.41
N ALA A 76 -12.98 16.10 5.82
CA ALA A 76 -14.03 17.13 5.77
C ALA A 76 -14.48 17.55 7.18
N ALA A 77 -14.64 16.59 8.10
CA ALA A 77 -15.00 16.88 9.48
C ALA A 77 -13.89 17.53 10.29
N ARG A 78 -12.62 17.38 9.92
CA ARG A 78 -11.49 17.98 10.63
C ARG A 78 -11.45 19.50 10.53
N GLY A 79 -11.96 20.08 9.45
CA GLY A 79 -11.98 21.52 9.20
C GLY A 79 -10.62 22.12 8.81
N THR A 80 -9.51 21.45 9.09
CA THR A 80 -8.18 21.74 8.54
C THR A 80 -7.67 20.55 7.75
N ARG A 81 -7.05 20.84 6.61
CA ARG A 81 -6.52 19.83 5.71
C ARG A 81 -5.00 19.74 5.91
N PRO A 82 -4.45 18.56 6.24
CA PRO A 82 -3.01 18.37 6.31
C PRO A 82 -2.40 18.37 4.89
N THR A 83 -1.14 18.74 4.79
CA THR A 83 -0.42 18.91 3.50
C THR A 83 -0.38 17.62 2.68
N TRP A 84 -0.16 16.48 3.34
CA TRP A 84 -0.17 15.17 2.69
C TRP A 84 -1.50 14.85 1.98
N ALA A 85 -2.59 15.46 2.44
CA ALA A 85 -3.93 15.21 1.92
C ALA A 85 -4.35 16.16 0.81
N GLU A 86 -3.55 17.14 0.38
CA GLU A 86 -3.96 18.21 -0.57
C GLU A 86 -4.54 17.69 -1.91
N GLY A 87 -4.11 16.53 -2.38
CA GLY A 87 -4.60 15.91 -3.63
C GLY A 87 -5.81 14.98 -3.51
N LEU A 88 -6.28 14.69 -2.29
CA LEU A 88 -7.37 13.73 -2.06
C LEU A 88 -8.78 14.32 -2.31
N PRO A 89 -9.79 13.51 -2.65
CA PRO A 89 -11.17 14.00 -2.65
C PRO A 89 -11.65 14.28 -1.21
N LEU A 90 -12.42 15.35 -1.02
CA LEU A 90 -13.17 15.59 0.21
C LEU A 90 -14.62 15.17 0.02
N ALA A 91 -15.29 14.72 1.09
CA ALA A 91 -16.71 14.47 1.02
C ALA A 91 -17.45 15.81 0.95
N ASP A 92 -18.48 15.90 0.11
CA ASP A 92 -19.37 17.05 0.08
C ASP A 92 -19.96 17.25 1.48
N ALA A 93 -19.66 18.39 2.09
CA ALA A 93 -20.25 18.76 3.36
C ALA A 93 -21.70 19.17 3.09
N GLU A 94 -22.68 18.33 3.43
CA GLU A 94 -24.06 18.80 3.48
C GLU A 94 -24.17 19.91 4.55
N PRO A 95 -24.76 21.07 4.23
CA PRO A 95 -24.97 22.11 5.22
C PRO A 95 -26.01 21.63 6.25
N ARG A 96 -25.58 21.48 7.51
CA ARG A 96 -26.48 21.31 8.66
C ARG A 96 -27.32 22.59 8.83
N GLY A 97 -28.51 22.62 8.25
CA GLY A 97 -29.54 23.58 8.61
C GLY A 97 -30.10 23.30 10.01
N PRO A 98 -30.52 24.32 10.78
CA PRO A 98 -31.17 24.12 12.07
C PRO A 98 -32.54 23.46 11.90
N HIS A 99 -32.79 22.37 12.63
CA HIS A 99 -34.09 21.70 12.71
C HIS A 99 -35.19 22.66 13.21
N PRO A 100 -36.29 22.87 12.47
CA PRO A 100 -37.51 23.40 13.04
C PRO A 100 -38.36 22.25 13.59
N SER A 101 -38.64 22.34 14.89
CA SER A 101 -39.65 21.57 15.59
C SER A 101 -41.05 22.00 15.16
N THR A 102 -41.80 21.13 14.49
CA THR A 102 -43.27 21.21 14.48
C THR A 102 -43.95 19.89 14.06
N ARG A 103 -44.54 19.24 15.07
CA ARG A 103 -45.98 18.86 15.10
C ARG A 103 -46.52 18.08 13.89
N ALA A 104 -46.42 16.75 13.93
CA ALA A 104 -47.25 15.87 13.11
C ALA A 104 -48.56 15.56 13.84
N GLY A 105 -49.64 16.17 13.36
CA GLY A 105 -51.01 15.74 13.61
C GLY A 105 -51.43 14.66 12.62
N SER A 106 -52.16 13.69 13.15
CA SER A 106 -52.98 12.66 12.51
C SER A 106 -53.50 12.94 11.10
N ARG A 107 -53.38 11.91 10.23
CA ARG A 107 -54.39 11.43 9.25
C ARG A 107 -53.85 10.14 8.63
N GLU A 108 -54.38 8.99 9.05
CA GLU A 108 -55.53 8.28 8.47
C GLU A 108 -55.21 7.52 7.17
N ALA A 109 -55.17 6.20 7.39
CA ALA A 109 -55.34 5.07 6.49
C ALA A 109 -56.25 5.26 5.26
N GLY A 110 -55.87 4.62 4.16
CA GLY A 110 -56.81 4.13 3.15
C GLY A 110 -56.14 3.45 1.95
N PRO A 111 -56.62 2.29 1.46
CA PRO A 111 -55.80 1.25 0.82
C PRO A 111 -56.13 1.01 -0.67
N TRP A 112 -55.17 0.47 -1.43
CA TRP A 112 -55.41 -0.15 -2.76
C TRP A 112 -54.44 -1.33 -3.01
N PRO A 113 -54.77 -2.26 -3.93
CA PRO A 113 -54.78 -3.69 -3.65
C PRO A 113 -53.71 -4.47 -4.42
N SER A 114 -53.32 -5.61 -3.84
CA SER A 114 -52.50 -6.64 -4.48
C SER A 114 -53.39 -7.77 -4.99
N GLY A 115 -53.16 -8.23 -6.23
CA GLY A 115 -53.64 -9.54 -6.67
C GLY A 115 -53.80 -9.67 -8.18
N PHE A 116 -52.75 -10.12 -8.85
CA PHE A 116 -52.68 -10.89 -10.12
C PHE A 116 -51.18 -10.97 -10.45
N ARG A 117 -50.52 -12.10 -10.75
CA ARG A 117 -50.91 -13.25 -11.56
C ARG A 117 -49.88 -14.37 -11.35
N ASP A 118 -50.35 -15.61 -11.43
CA ASP A 118 -49.60 -16.85 -11.39
C ASP A 118 -49.34 -17.38 -12.82
N GLY A 119 -48.32 -18.24 -12.96
CA GLY A 119 -48.22 -19.28 -13.98
C GLY A 119 -47.58 -18.95 -15.34
N SER A 120 -46.39 -19.50 -15.61
CA SER A 120 -46.26 -20.71 -16.46
C SER A 120 -44.86 -20.85 -17.10
N SER A 121 -44.22 -21.99 -16.85
CA SER A 121 -43.21 -22.65 -17.71
C SER A 121 -43.94 -23.45 -18.82
N PRO A 122 -43.32 -23.82 -19.96
CA PRO A 122 -42.53 -25.07 -20.01
C PRO A 122 -41.37 -25.19 -21.06
N ASP A 123 -40.48 -26.16 -20.79
CA ASP A 123 -39.79 -27.18 -21.62
C ASP A 123 -38.85 -26.89 -22.83
N ALA A 124 -37.56 -27.22 -22.60
CA ALA A 124 -36.62 -28.21 -23.21
C ALA A 124 -36.47 -28.51 -24.73
N ASP A 125 -35.23 -28.98 -25.04
CA ASP A 125 -34.68 -29.69 -26.22
C ASP A 125 -34.17 -28.81 -27.42
N ASP A 126 -33.00 -28.99 -28.08
CA ASP A 126 -31.95 -30.02 -28.12
C ASP A 126 -30.72 -29.54 -28.99
N VAL A 127 -29.64 -30.34 -29.00
CA VAL A 127 -28.55 -30.50 -30.00
C VAL A 127 -27.20 -29.77 -29.86
N ALA A 128 -26.15 -30.61 -29.90
CA ALA A 128 -24.70 -30.42 -29.76
C ALA A 128 -23.96 -29.96 -31.04
N ASP A 129 -22.73 -29.45 -30.87
CA ASP A 129 -21.64 -29.65 -31.84
C ASP A 129 -20.24 -29.53 -31.20
N THR A 130 -19.23 -30.10 -31.86
CA THR A 130 -17.97 -30.62 -31.28
C THR A 130 -16.72 -29.95 -31.88
N ALA A 131 -15.78 -29.47 -31.02
CA ALA A 131 -14.30 -29.35 -31.19
C ALA A 131 -13.74 -28.37 -32.28
N PRO A 132 -12.52 -27.76 -32.14
CA PRO A 132 -11.27 -28.39 -31.66
C PRO A 132 -10.44 -27.61 -30.63
N ALA A 133 -9.46 -28.32 -30.07
CA ALA A 133 -8.51 -27.90 -29.05
C ALA A 133 -7.66 -26.68 -29.47
N ALA A 134 -7.81 -25.59 -28.74
CA ALA A 134 -6.87 -24.46 -28.73
C ALA A 134 -5.91 -24.61 -27.55
N ALA A 135 -4.63 -24.25 -27.76
CA ALA A 135 -3.60 -24.17 -26.74
C ALA A 135 -4.06 -23.31 -25.54
N PRO A 136 -3.65 -23.62 -24.30
CA PRO A 136 -4.12 -22.87 -23.14
C PRO A 136 -3.65 -21.42 -23.23
N ASP A 137 -4.63 -20.53 -23.36
CA ASP A 137 -4.52 -19.09 -23.24
C ASP A 137 -3.80 -18.73 -21.92
N ASP A 138 -2.88 -17.77 -21.94
CA ASP A 138 -2.21 -17.23 -20.74
C ASP A 138 -3.23 -16.71 -19.69
N ASP A 139 -4.47 -16.47 -20.12
CA ASP A 139 -5.63 -16.12 -19.29
C ASP A 139 -6.12 -17.28 -18.40
N VAL A 140 -5.77 -18.53 -18.71
CA VAL A 140 -6.10 -19.71 -17.87
C VAL A 140 -5.10 -19.84 -16.72
N VAL A 141 -3.82 -19.55 -16.94
CA VAL A 141 -2.81 -19.48 -15.86
C VAL A 141 -3.07 -18.28 -14.96
N GLY A 142 -3.43 -17.13 -15.53
CA GLY A 142 -3.89 -15.96 -14.76
C GLY A 142 -5.14 -16.25 -13.92
N ARG A 143 -6.12 -16.98 -14.46
CA ARG A 143 -7.33 -17.40 -13.73
C ARG A 143 -7.09 -18.53 -12.72
N LEU A 144 -6.13 -19.41 -12.97
CA LEU A 144 -5.70 -20.44 -12.02
C LEU A 144 -4.87 -19.86 -10.88
N VAL A 145 -4.03 -18.85 -11.13
CA VAL A 145 -3.28 -18.13 -10.09
C VAL A 145 -4.20 -17.20 -9.30
N ALA A 146 -5.12 -16.48 -9.95
CA ALA A 146 -6.16 -15.70 -9.27
C ALA A 146 -7.21 -16.59 -8.58
N GLY A 147 -7.37 -17.83 -9.05
CA GLY A 147 -8.21 -18.88 -8.47
C GLY A 147 -7.55 -19.53 -7.25
N LEU A 148 -6.26 -19.87 -7.33
CA LEU A 148 -5.46 -20.37 -6.20
C LEU A 148 -5.23 -19.30 -5.13
N ALA A 149 -5.05 -18.03 -5.51
CA ALA A 149 -4.96 -16.92 -4.56
C ALA A 149 -6.31 -16.69 -3.84
N ARG A 150 -7.44 -16.97 -4.49
CA ARG A 150 -8.77 -17.05 -3.85
C ARG A 150 -8.94 -18.30 -2.99
N GLN A 151 -8.40 -19.44 -3.43
CA GLN A 151 -8.55 -20.73 -2.75
C GLN A 151 -7.60 -20.90 -1.54
N LEU A 152 -6.54 -20.10 -1.47
CA LEU A 152 -5.66 -19.94 -0.29
C LEU A 152 -6.11 -18.77 0.62
N GLY A 153 -7.20 -18.09 0.26
CA GLY A 153 -7.76 -16.93 0.97
C GLY A 153 -9.29 -16.99 1.09
N HIS A 154 -9.77 -17.95 1.89
CA HIS A 154 -11.14 -18.06 2.43
C HIS A 154 -12.27 -18.38 1.42
N ASP A 155 -13.05 -19.43 1.74
CA ASP A 155 -14.17 -20.00 0.97
C ASP A 155 -15.36 -19.04 0.69
N PRO A 156 -16.14 -19.29 -0.38
CA PRO A 156 -17.61 -19.13 -0.33
C PRO A 156 -18.37 -20.34 -0.92
N PRO A 157 -19.68 -20.57 -0.65
CA PRO A 157 -20.68 -19.65 -0.13
C PRO A 157 -21.46 -20.17 1.09
N GLY A 158 -21.46 -19.32 2.10
CA GLY A 158 -22.41 -19.27 3.20
C GLY A 158 -22.06 -17.99 3.91
N THR A 159 -22.47 -16.85 3.35
CA THR A 159 -22.16 -15.52 3.89
C THR A 159 -22.67 -15.41 5.32
N THR A 160 -21.86 -15.82 6.28
CA THR A 160 -21.91 -15.35 7.66
C THR A 160 -21.64 -13.86 7.57
N ARG A 161 -22.72 -13.11 7.40
CA ARG A 161 -22.76 -11.66 7.54
C ARG A 161 -21.96 -11.33 8.79
N ASP A 162 -20.95 -10.47 8.65
CA ASP A 162 -20.14 -10.07 9.79
C ASP A 162 -21.12 -9.62 10.89
N PRO A 163 -21.10 -10.25 12.10
CA PRO A 163 -22.03 -9.91 13.17
C PRO A 163 -21.94 -8.43 13.60
N SER A 164 -20.92 -7.71 13.14
CA SER A 164 -20.76 -6.26 13.31
C SER A 164 -21.52 -5.40 12.29
N GLU A 165 -21.99 -5.94 11.16
CA GLU A 165 -22.59 -5.18 10.06
C GLU A 165 -23.88 -4.48 10.50
N GLY A 166 -24.79 -5.19 11.17
CA GLY A 166 -26.02 -4.59 11.70
C GLY A 166 -25.78 -3.55 12.81
N LEU A 167 -24.58 -3.51 13.40
CA LEU A 167 -24.23 -2.49 14.39
C LEU A 167 -23.77 -1.19 13.73
N VAL A 168 -23.12 -1.24 12.56
CA VAL A 168 -22.75 -0.03 11.82
C VAL A 168 -24.00 0.76 11.42
N ASP A 169 -25.01 0.07 10.88
CA ASP A 169 -26.29 0.71 10.51
C ASP A 169 -27.03 1.27 11.72
N GLU A 170 -26.97 0.60 12.87
CA GLU A 170 -27.55 1.12 14.11
C GLU A 170 -26.82 2.38 14.60
N VAL A 171 -25.49 2.39 14.55
CA VAL A 171 -24.68 3.56 14.92
C VAL A 171 -25.06 4.76 14.04
N GLU A 172 -25.18 4.56 12.72
CA GLU A 172 -25.55 5.60 11.76
C GLU A 172 -26.96 6.14 12.04
N ARG A 173 -27.98 5.27 12.12
CA ARG A 173 -29.37 5.69 12.40
C ARG A 173 -29.49 6.52 13.68
N ARG A 174 -28.77 6.15 14.74
CA ARG A 174 -28.77 6.88 16.01
C ARG A 174 -28.16 8.27 15.87
N ALA A 175 -27.03 8.36 15.17
CA ALA A 175 -26.37 9.63 14.94
C ALA A 175 -27.21 10.57 14.05
N GLU A 176 -27.89 10.04 13.03
CA GLU A 176 -28.82 10.80 12.18
C GLU A 176 -30.04 11.30 12.95
N ALA A 177 -30.53 10.52 13.92
CA ALA A 177 -31.61 10.93 14.82
C ALA A 177 -31.16 11.95 15.88
N GLY A 178 -29.88 12.33 15.94
CA GLY A 178 -29.32 13.21 16.97
C GLY A 178 -29.13 12.54 18.33
N ASP A 179 -29.30 11.21 18.42
CA ASP A 179 -29.07 10.40 19.62
C ASP A 179 -27.58 10.08 19.77
N ALA A 180 -26.80 11.07 20.22
CA ALA A 180 -25.35 10.94 20.38
C ALA A 180 -24.96 9.84 21.38
N ASP A 181 -25.65 9.77 22.52
CA ASP A 181 -25.38 8.76 23.56
C ASP A 181 -25.71 7.35 23.07
N GLY A 182 -26.84 7.18 22.36
CA GLY A 182 -27.20 5.92 21.74
C GLY A 182 -26.23 5.48 20.65
N ALA A 183 -25.71 6.42 19.85
CA ALA A 183 -24.67 6.15 18.86
C ALA A 183 -23.36 5.71 19.51
N VAL A 184 -22.92 6.37 20.59
CA VAL A 184 -21.72 5.96 21.36
C VAL A 184 -21.90 4.56 21.94
N ALA A 185 -23.04 4.27 22.58
CA ALA A 185 -23.33 2.95 23.11
C ALA A 185 -23.37 1.86 22.00
N ALA A 186 -23.77 2.22 20.78
CA ALA A 186 -23.74 1.33 19.63
C ALA A 186 -22.31 1.08 19.13
N ILE A 187 -21.43 2.10 19.13
CA ILE A 187 -20.00 1.96 18.82
C ILE A 187 -19.33 1.01 19.82
N GLU A 188 -19.62 1.12 21.11
CA GLU A 188 -19.09 0.21 22.13
C GLU A 188 -19.55 -1.25 21.92
N ARG A 189 -20.80 -1.46 21.50
CA ARG A 189 -21.29 -2.81 21.13
C ARG A 189 -20.61 -3.36 19.90
N TRP A 190 -20.31 -2.50 18.93
CA TRP A 190 -19.55 -2.85 17.74
C TRP A 190 -18.11 -3.23 18.11
N ALA A 191 -17.44 -2.41 18.93
CA ALA A 191 -16.06 -2.63 19.38
C ALA A 191 -15.88 -3.98 20.10
N ARG A 192 -16.83 -4.35 20.98
CA ARG A 192 -16.83 -5.65 21.66
C ARG A 192 -16.93 -6.87 20.72
N ARG A 193 -17.44 -6.68 19.51
CA ARG A 193 -17.57 -7.74 18.48
C ARG A 193 -16.54 -7.62 17.36
N ALA A 194 -15.76 -6.56 17.36
CA ALA A 194 -14.83 -6.30 16.28
C ALA A 194 -13.72 -7.35 16.26
N ALA A 195 -13.32 -7.71 15.04
CA ALA A 195 -12.17 -8.58 14.82
C ALA A 195 -10.88 -7.91 15.34
N PHE A 196 -9.79 -8.68 15.35
CA PHE A 196 -8.47 -8.16 15.72
C PHE A 196 -8.03 -6.97 14.86
N HIS A 197 -8.35 -6.99 13.57
CA HIS A 197 -8.27 -5.84 12.66
C HIS A 197 -9.70 -5.32 12.41
N PRO A 198 -10.18 -4.35 13.19
CA PRO A 198 -11.54 -3.85 13.07
C PRO A 198 -11.75 -3.11 11.74
N ASP A 199 -12.89 -3.30 11.06
CA ASP A 199 -13.23 -2.54 9.84
C ASP A 199 -13.65 -1.10 10.20
N VAL A 200 -12.67 -0.28 10.56
CA VAL A 200 -12.85 1.13 10.92
C VAL A 200 -13.31 1.95 9.72
N ALA A 201 -12.94 1.54 8.50
CA ALA A 201 -13.30 2.24 7.28
C ALA A 201 -14.82 2.32 7.11
N ARG A 202 -15.55 1.24 7.42
CA ARG A 202 -17.03 1.25 7.38
C ARG A 202 -17.67 2.27 8.31
N LEU A 203 -17.16 2.42 9.54
CA LEU A 203 -17.67 3.43 10.48
C LEU A 203 -17.27 4.84 10.03
N ALA A 204 -16.00 5.04 9.67
CA ALA A 204 -15.47 6.33 9.28
C ALA A 204 -16.03 6.85 7.95
N ALA A 205 -16.56 5.98 7.09
CA ALA A 205 -17.24 6.36 5.85
C ALA A 205 -18.59 7.05 6.05
N ARG A 206 -19.13 7.08 7.29
CA ARG A 206 -20.46 7.65 7.60
C ARG A 206 -20.37 9.11 8.04
N PRO A 207 -20.87 10.09 7.26
CA PRO A 207 -20.79 11.51 7.61
C PRO A 207 -21.42 11.86 8.96
N ALA A 208 -22.52 11.19 9.32
CA ALA A 208 -23.20 11.37 10.60
C ALA A 208 -22.29 11.09 11.82
N LEU A 209 -21.29 10.21 11.66
CA LEU A 209 -20.40 9.78 12.73
C LEU A 209 -19.13 10.61 12.86
N ALA A 210 -18.80 11.41 11.85
CA ALA A 210 -17.51 12.08 11.77
C ALA A 210 -17.22 12.97 13.00
N GLY A 211 -18.25 13.64 13.53
CA GLY A 211 -18.14 14.43 14.76
C GLY A 211 -17.87 13.59 16.01
N LEU A 212 -18.52 12.42 16.14
CA LEU A 212 -18.33 11.50 17.27
C LEU A 212 -16.95 10.82 17.23
N LEU A 213 -16.51 10.40 16.05
CA LEU A 213 -15.19 9.81 15.83
C LEU A 213 -14.08 10.82 16.16
N ARG A 214 -14.20 12.06 15.67
CA ARG A 214 -13.27 13.15 16.00
C ARG A 214 -13.24 13.47 17.50
N ALA A 215 -14.37 13.28 18.21
CA ALA A 215 -14.46 13.44 19.67
C ALA A 215 -13.96 12.21 20.45
N GLY A 216 -13.37 11.22 19.77
CA GLY A 216 -12.74 10.04 20.38
C GLY A 216 -13.73 8.97 20.84
N ALA A 217 -14.96 8.93 20.32
CA ALA A 217 -15.93 7.90 20.69
C ALA A 217 -15.41 6.48 20.39
N LEU A 218 -14.77 6.30 19.24
CA LEU A 218 -14.14 5.02 18.88
C LEU A 218 -12.94 4.71 19.77
N GLY A 219 -12.12 5.71 20.09
CA GLY A 219 -10.96 5.53 20.97
C GLY A 219 -11.36 5.00 22.34
N ARG A 220 -12.40 5.59 22.96
CA ARG A 220 -12.97 5.09 24.23
C ARG A 220 -13.53 3.67 24.10
N ALA A 221 -14.23 3.36 23.01
CA ALA A 221 -14.83 2.04 22.79
C ALA A 221 -13.79 0.92 22.59
N LEU A 222 -12.62 1.25 22.04
CA LEU A 222 -11.50 0.33 21.80
C LEU A 222 -10.41 0.40 22.89
N ASP A 223 -10.61 1.16 23.96
CA ASP A 223 -9.59 1.37 25.01
C ASP A 223 -8.25 1.91 24.46
N ILE A 224 -8.35 2.82 23.48
CA ILE A 224 -7.22 3.51 22.85
C ILE A 224 -6.98 4.81 23.62
N SER A 225 -5.92 4.84 24.41
CA SER A 225 -5.46 6.03 25.13
C SER A 225 -4.52 6.89 24.27
N ALA A 226 -4.24 8.12 24.73
CA ALA A 226 -3.27 8.99 24.06
C ALA A 226 -1.84 8.43 24.07
N ASP A 227 -1.45 7.75 25.16
CA ASP A 227 -0.14 7.10 25.24
C ASP A 227 -0.07 5.90 24.29
N TRP A 228 -1.11 5.08 24.23
CA TRP A 228 -1.18 3.99 23.24
C TRP A 228 -1.11 4.52 21.80
N ALA A 229 -1.82 5.62 21.50
CA ALA A 229 -1.83 6.21 20.16
C ALA A 229 -0.43 6.70 19.75
N ARG A 230 0.27 7.33 20.70
CA ARG A 230 1.66 7.77 20.52
C ARG A 230 2.59 6.57 20.30
N ASP A 231 2.51 5.56 21.15
CA ASP A 231 3.34 4.36 21.07
C ASP A 231 3.11 3.62 19.75
N CYS A 232 1.84 3.48 19.32
CA CYS A 232 1.50 2.87 18.04
C CYS A 232 2.11 3.66 16.86
N ALA A 233 1.95 4.98 16.84
CA ALA A 233 2.52 5.83 15.80
C ALA A 233 4.05 5.79 15.79
N ASP A 234 4.69 5.79 16.95
CA ASP A 234 6.15 5.75 17.10
C ASP A 234 6.72 4.38 16.68
N GLN A 235 6.05 3.27 17.02
CA GLN A 235 6.44 1.93 16.56
C GLN A 235 6.32 1.78 15.05
N VAL A 236 5.19 2.21 14.45
CA VAL A 236 5.02 2.18 12.98
C VAL A 236 6.06 3.07 12.29
N THR A 237 6.31 4.27 12.85
CA THR A 237 7.35 5.19 12.34
C THR A 237 8.75 4.56 12.42
N ALA A 238 9.07 3.86 13.51
CA ALA A 238 10.33 3.15 13.67
C ALA A 238 10.45 1.99 12.68
N ALA A 239 9.40 1.19 12.51
CA ALA A 239 9.36 0.11 11.53
C ALA A 239 9.58 0.63 10.10
N LEU A 240 8.94 1.76 9.75
CA LEU A 240 9.15 2.44 8.48
C LEU A 240 10.59 2.95 8.31
N ARG A 241 11.25 3.43 9.38
CA ARG A 241 12.67 3.84 9.31
C ARG A 241 13.60 2.66 9.08
N VAL A 242 13.31 1.53 9.72
CA VAL A 242 14.10 0.30 9.56
C VAL A 242 13.95 -0.23 8.14
N ARG A 243 12.72 -0.26 7.62
CA ARG A 243 12.45 -0.78 6.28
C ARG A 243 12.86 0.16 5.15
N PHE A 244 12.64 1.45 5.33
CA PHE A 244 12.93 2.50 4.35
C PHE A 244 13.91 3.49 4.98
N PRO A 245 15.21 3.14 5.05
CA PRO A 245 16.23 3.99 5.60
C PRO A 245 16.29 5.32 4.84
N ALA A 246 16.63 6.40 5.54
CA ALA A 246 16.84 7.69 4.90
C ALA A 246 18.07 7.60 3.98
N PRO A 247 18.06 8.29 2.83
CA PRO A 247 19.22 8.33 1.95
C PRO A 247 20.46 8.82 2.69
N VAL A 248 21.61 8.23 2.39
CA VAL A 248 22.89 8.68 2.95
C VAL A 248 23.20 10.03 2.32
N PRO A 249 23.40 11.11 3.11
CA PRO A 249 23.64 12.45 2.59
C PRO A 249 25.10 12.58 2.11
N CYS A 250 25.47 11.83 1.09
CA CYS A 250 26.79 11.84 0.46
C CYS A 250 26.68 11.97 -1.06
N SER A 251 27.73 12.47 -1.70
CA SER A 251 27.84 12.44 -3.16
C SER A 251 27.99 11.01 -3.70
N TRP A 252 27.78 10.82 -5.00
CA TRP A 252 28.05 9.53 -5.64
C TRP A 252 29.51 9.09 -5.49
N THR A 253 30.45 10.03 -5.60
CA THR A 253 31.88 9.77 -5.41
C THR A 253 32.15 9.25 -3.99
N GLU A 254 31.65 9.93 -2.97
CA GLU A 254 31.81 9.51 -1.57
C GLU A 254 31.17 8.15 -1.29
N LEU A 255 30.01 7.86 -1.89
CA LEU A 255 29.34 6.55 -1.78
C LEU A 255 30.21 5.43 -2.34
N VAL A 256 30.70 5.58 -3.58
CA VAL A 256 31.55 4.57 -4.25
C VAL A 256 32.87 4.37 -3.51
N GLU A 257 33.53 5.47 -3.11
CA GLU A 257 34.80 5.40 -2.36
C GLU A 257 34.66 4.70 -1.01
N ARG A 258 33.55 4.92 -0.30
CA ARG A 258 33.27 4.22 0.98
C ARG A 258 33.04 2.73 0.76
N ILE A 259 32.24 2.37 -0.24
CA ILE A 259 31.97 0.97 -0.58
C ILE A 259 33.28 0.24 -0.92
N LEU A 260 34.09 0.77 -1.85
CA LEU A 260 35.36 0.13 -2.25
C LEU A 260 36.34 0.01 -1.08
N ARG A 261 36.39 1.01 -0.20
CA ARG A 261 37.23 0.99 1.01
C ARG A 261 36.81 -0.12 1.98
N LEU A 262 35.51 -0.25 2.27
CA LEU A 262 35.01 -1.27 3.19
C LEU A 262 35.11 -2.69 2.61
N ARG A 263 35.07 -2.83 1.28
CA ARG A 263 35.39 -4.09 0.59
C ARG A 263 36.86 -4.51 0.70
N GLY A 264 37.73 -3.62 1.19
CA GLY A 264 39.16 -3.87 1.25
C GLY A 264 39.82 -3.90 -0.13
N GLU A 265 39.22 -3.27 -1.14
CA GLU A 265 39.81 -3.13 -2.47
C GLU A 265 40.59 -1.80 -2.57
N PRO A 266 41.93 -1.80 -2.53
CA PRO A 266 42.72 -0.57 -2.50
C PRO A 266 42.92 0.05 -3.90
N GLY A 267 42.10 -0.33 -4.89
CA GLY A 267 42.20 0.16 -6.26
C GLY A 267 41.39 1.46 -6.48
N PRO A 268 41.80 2.31 -7.45
CA PRO A 268 40.95 3.40 -7.88
C PRO A 268 39.64 2.85 -8.48
N PRO A 269 38.50 3.56 -8.31
CA PRO A 269 37.26 3.13 -8.94
C PRO A 269 37.43 3.03 -10.46
N PRO A 270 36.69 2.11 -11.13
CA PRO A 270 36.55 2.09 -12.58
C PRO A 270 36.32 3.49 -13.17
N ALA A 271 36.97 3.78 -14.30
CA ALA A 271 36.95 5.11 -14.90
C ALA A 271 35.51 5.54 -15.23
N PRO A 272 35.12 6.80 -14.98
CA PRO A 272 33.80 7.32 -15.33
C PRO A 272 33.44 7.20 -16.81
N VAL A 273 32.15 6.99 -17.11
CA VAL A 273 31.65 6.98 -18.49
C VAL A 273 31.38 8.41 -18.99
N PRO A 274 31.98 8.83 -20.13
CA PRO A 274 31.69 10.11 -20.77
C PRO A 274 30.22 10.26 -21.19
N ALA A 275 29.72 11.51 -21.21
CA ALA A 275 28.31 11.80 -21.47
C ALA A 275 27.85 11.40 -22.89
N ASP A 276 28.72 11.54 -23.89
CA ASP A 276 28.50 11.14 -25.28
C ASP A 276 28.46 9.61 -25.44
N ARG A 277 29.30 8.89 -24.68
CA ARG A 277 29.24 7.42 -24.64
C ARG A 277 27.94 6.94 -24.00
N LEU A 278 27.50 7.54 -22.90
CA LEU A 278 26.20 7.21 -22.28
C LEU A 278 25.03 7.48 -23.22
N ALA A 279 25.03 8.61 -23.92
CA ALA A 279 24.00 8.91 -24.91
C ALA A 279 23.99 7.92 -26.09
N THR A 280 25.14 7.29 -26.39
CA THR A 280 25.23 6.24 -27.40
C THR A 280 24.67 4.92 -26.88
N VAL A 281 25.02 4.53 -25.65
CA VAL A 281 24.47 3.34 -24.98
C VAL A 281 22.96 3.42 -24.82
N GLU A 282 22.41 4.57 -24.41
CA GLU A 282 20.95 4.77 -24.31
C GLU A 282 20.23 4.64 -25.67
N ARG A 283 20.89 5.05 -26.76
CA ARG A 283 20.36 4.85 -28.12
C ARG A 283 20.41 3.38 -28.55
N GLU A 284 21.49 2.68 -28.22
CA GLU A 284 21.67 1.25 -28.52
C GLU A 284 20.66 0.38 -27.74
N LEU A 285 20.43 0.72 -26.46
CA LEU A 285 19.44 0.05 -25.61
C LEU A 285 17.99 0.43 -25.95
N GLY A 286 17.77 1.49 -26.74
CA GLY A 286 16.43 2.00 -27.05
C GLY A 286 15.66 2.57 -25.85
N VAL A 287 16.35 2.86 -24.74
CA VAL A 287 15.75 3.34 -23.49
C VAL A 287 16.66 4.36 -22.80
N ARG A 288 16.08 5.39 -22.19
CA ARG A 288 16.82 6.29 -21.31
C ARG A 288 17.05 5.62 -19.96
N LEU A 289 18.30 5.63 -19.50
CA LEU A 289 18.65 5.11 -18.19
C LEU A 289 18.03 5.99 -17.08
N PRO A 290 17.74 5.41 -15.90
CA PRO A 290 17.38 6.18 -14.72
C PRO A 290 18.41 7.28 -14.44
N ALA A 291 17.95 8.42 -13.91
CA ALA A 291 18.84 9.55 -13.65
C ALA A 291 19.94 9.24 -12.64
N ASP A 292 19.63 8.45 -11.62
CA ASP A 292 20.54 8.01 -10.58
C ASP A 292 21.55 6.97 -11.11
N TYR A 293 21.12 6.01 -11.93
CA TYR A 293 22.03 5.07 -12.58
C TYR A 293 22.96 5.76 -13.59
N ARG A 294 22.47 6.76 -14.34
CA ARG A 294 23.30 7.60 -15.20
C ARG A 294 24.34 8.38 -14.38
N ALA A 295 23.96 8.88 -13.21
CA ALA A 295 24.89 9.57 -12.32
C ALA A 295 25.95 8.61 -11.77
N PHE A 296 25.57 7.39 -11.39
CA PHE A 296 26.51 6.32 -11.02
C PHE A 296 27.53 6.05 -12.13
N LEU A 297 27.10 5.79 -13.38
CA LEU A 297 28.02 5.53 -14.49
C LEU A 297 28.95 6.71 -14.81
N ARG A 298 28.50 7.94 -14.56
CA ARG A 298 29.35 9.16 -14.66
C ARG A 298 30.33 9.32 -13.49
N THR A 299 30.21 8.50 -12.46
CA THR A 299 31.15 8.44 -11.33
C THR A 299 32.04 7.20 -11.43
N CYS A 300 31.50 6.07 -11.90
CA CYS A 300 32.16 4.77 -11.89
C CYS A 300 31.53 3.86 -12.96
N ASP A 301 32.32 3.38 -13.94
CA ASP A 301 31.84 2.48 -14.99
C ASP A 301 31.75 1.03 -14.51
N GLY A 302 30.67 0.72 -13.80
CA GLY A 302 30.48 -0.57 -13.13
C GLY A 302 31.18 -0.64 -11.78
N LEU A 303 31.09 -1.79 -11.12
CA LEU A 303 31.69 -2.03 -9.80
C LEU A 303 32.08 -3.51 -9.69
N PRO A 304 33.26 -3.86 -9.17
CA PRO A 304 33.64 -5.25 -8.97
C PRO A 304 32.67 -5.98 -8.02
N ALA A 305 32.66 -7.32 -8.06
CA ALA A 305 31.90 -8.12 -7.10
C ALA A 305 32.59 -8.08 -5.72
N ASP A 306 31.83 -8.30 -4.66
CA ASP A 306 32.38 -8.64 -3.33
C ASP A 306 31.78 -9.97 -2.83
N VAL A 307 31.92 -10.26 -1.52
CA VAL A 307 31.45 -11.51 -0.90
C VAL A 307 29.93 -11.67 -0.90
N VAL A 308 29.16 -10.58 -0.96
CA VAL A 308 27.69 -10.60 -0.84
C VAL A 308 26.99 -9.82 -1.95
N PHE A 309 27.74 -9.14 -2.82
CA PHE A 309 27.20 -8.24 -3.82
C PHE A 309 27.78 -8.53 -5.21
N PRO A 310 26.94 -8.64 -6.25
CA PRO A 310 27.39 -9.02 -7.58
C PRO A 310 28.23 -7.93 -8.24
N ARG A 311 29.02 -8.31 -9.24
CA ARG A 311 29.69 -7.36 -10.13
C ARG A 311 28.63 -6.52 -10.85
N LEU A 312 28.72 -5.20 -10.74
CA LEU A 312 27.91 -4.29 -11.55
C LEU A 312 28.56 -4.10 -12.91
N LEU A 313 27.73 -4.24 -13.95
CA LEU A 313 28.12 -4.13 -15.34
C LEU A 313 28.48 -2.68 -15.70
N GLY A 314 29.50 -2.52 -16.53
CA GLY A 314 29.80 -1.25 -17.17
C GLY A 314 28.80 -0.90 -18.27
N ALA A 315 28.83 0.34 -18.76
CA ALA A 315 27.89 0.85 -19.75
C ALA A 315 27.89 0.06 -21.07
N ALA A 316 29.03 -0.52 -21.45
CA ALA A 316 29.16 -1.33 -22.66
C ALA A 316 28.57 -2.74 -22.52
N GLU A 317 28.31 -3.21 -21.30
CA GLU A 317 27.87 -4.56 -20.98
C GLU A 317 26.37 -4.64 -20.67
N LEU A 318 25.67 -3.49 -20.64
CA LEU A 318 24.25 -3.43 -20.31
C LEU A 318 23.40 -4.15 -21.34
N VAL A 319 22.42 -4.91 -20.85
CA VAL A 319 21.49 -5.67 -21.71
C VAL A 319 20.06 -5.42 -21.26
N GLN A 320 19.17 -5.22 -22.23
CA GLN A 320 17.74 -5.17 -21.99
C GLN A 320 17.13 -6.58 -22.10
N VAL A 321 16.39 -6.98 -21.08
CA VAL A 321 15.65 -8.24 -21.03
C VAL A 321 14.17 -7.94 -21.19
N ASN A 322 13.51 -8.68 -22.09
CA ASN A 322 12.10 -8.53 -22.49
C ASN A 322 11.75 -7.28 -23.33
N ALA A 323 12.47 -7.07 -24.44
CA ALA A 323 11.87 -6.38 -25.59
C ALA A 323 10.97 -7.38 -26.34
N SER A 324 9.79 -7.70 -25.80
CA SER A 324 8.82 -8.44 -26.60
C SER A 324 8.51 -7.64 -27.85
N ARG A 325 8.78 -8.19 -29.04
CA ARG A 325 8.49 -7.55 -30.34
C ARG A 325 6.98 -7.36 -30.59
N THR A 326 6.13 -7.76 -29.64
CA THR A 326 4.68 -7.58 -29.68
C THR A 326 4.26 -6.39 -28.80
N HIS A 327 4.18 -5.21 -29.42
CA HIS A 327 3.21 -4.13 -29.16
C HIS A 327 3.04 -3.54 -27.75
N SER A 328 3.87 -3.84 -26.75
CA SER A 328 3.83 -3.13 -25.47
C SER A 328 4.92 -2.04 -25.40
N PRO A 329 4.58 -0.76 -25.27
CA PRO A 329 5.53 0.35 -25.17
C PRO A 329 6.17 0.50 -23.79
N ALA A 330 6.02 -0.49 -22.89
CA ALA A 330 6.61 -0.44 -21.57
C ALA A 330 8.15 -0.60 -21.66
N PRO A 331 8.94 0.25 -21.00
CA PRO A 331 10.38 0.06 -20.92
C PRO A 331 10.69 -1.33 -20.34
N GLY A 332 11.41 -2.15 -21.11
CA GLY A 332 11.85 -3.48 -20.66
C GLY A 332 12.78 -3.40 -19.44
N ARG A 333 13.10 -4.55 -18.84
CA ARG A 333 14.05 -4.63 -17.72
C ARG A 333 15.47 -4.46 -18.23
N LEU A 334 16.33 -3.79 -17.47
CA LEU A 334 17.77 -3.68 -17.76
C LEU A 334 18.54 -4.52 -16.74
N VAL A 335 19.38 -5.44 -17.20
CA VAL A 335 20.31 -6.18 -16.34
C VAL A 335 21.52 -5.31 -16.10
N VAL A 336 21.84 -5.05 -14.83
CA VAL A 336 22.94 -4.15 -14.42
C VAL A 336 23.98 -4.83 -13.55
N SER A 337 23.81 -6.11 -13.25
CA SER A 337 24.83 -6.96 -12.64
C SER A 337 25.13 -8.18 -13.50
N ASP A 338 26.28 -8.79 -13.26
CA ASP A 338 26.70 -10.00 -13.95
C ASP A 338 25.75 -11.16 -13.65
N PRO A 339 25.01 -11.68 -14.64
CA PRO A 339 24.04 -12.76 -14.42
C PRO A 339 24.68 -14.13 -14.26
N ALA A 340 25.97 -14.27 -14.56
CA ALA A 340 26.72 -15.52 -14.41
C ALA A 340 27.35 -15.69 -13.02
N GLY A 341 27.22 -14.68 -12.14
CA GLY A 341 27.70 -14.76 -10.76
C GLY A 341 26.87 -15.72 -9.91
N GLU A 342 27.46 -16.21 -8.81
CA GLU A 342 26.75 -16.97 -7.77
C GLU A 342 25.83 -16.10 -6.90
N PHE A 343 25.86 -14.79 -7.14
CA PHE A 343 25.14 -13.76 -6.40
C PHE A 343 23.76 -13.48 -6.99
N ALA A 344 23.00 -12.63 -6.30
CA ALA A 344 21.74 -12.13 -6.80
C ALA A 344 21.90 -11.35 -8.13
N VAL A 345 20.89 -11.42 -8.99
CA VAL A 345 20.85 -10.66 -10.24
C VAL A 345 20.12 -9.35 -10.02
N ILE A 346 20.82 -8.24 -10.25
CA ILE A 346 20.28 -6.89 -10.14
C ILE A 346 19.77 -6.45 -11.50
N THR A 347 18.50 -6.03 -11.51
CA THR A 347 17.86 -5.43 -12.67
C THR A 347 17.28 -4.08 -12.33
N LEU A 348 17.18 -3.20 -13.32
CA LEU A 348 16.37 -1.99 -13.25
C LEU A 348 15.06 -2.29 -13.99
N ALA A 349 13.95 -2.14 -13.29
CA ALA A 349 12.62 -2.42 -13.82
C ALA A 349 11.79 -1.14 -13.86
N TRP A 350 11.08 -0.91 -14.96
CA TRP A 350 10.13 0.19 -15.07
C TRP A 350 8.77 -0.24 -14.52
N GLY A 351 8.26 0.50 -13.55
CA GLY A 351 6.94 0.35 -12.96
C GLY A 351 6.03 1.55 -13.18
N ARG A 352 4.87 1.55 -12.51
CA ARG A 352 3.91 2.68 -12.54
C ARG A 352 4.53 3.98 -12.03
N ASP A 353 5.38 3.87 -11.01
CA ASP A 353 5.98 5.00 -10.30
C ASP A 353 7.39 5.34 -10.83
N GLY A 354 7.81 4.74 -11.94
CA GLY A 354 9.12 4.94 -12.56
C GLY A 354 10.06 3.73 -12.40
N TRP A 355 11.36 3.99 -12.54
CA TRP A 355 12.38 2.96 -12.41
C TRP A 355 12.59 2.57 -10.94
N ARG A 356 12.75 1.27 -10.70
CA ARG A 356 13.20 0.69 -9.42
C ARG A 356 14.33 -0.30 -9.66
N ALA A 357 15.15 -0.55 -8.64
CA ALA A 357 16.14 -1.62 -8.68
C ALA A 357 15.57 -2.87 -8.03
N GLU A 358 15.74 -4.02 -8.66
CA GLU A 358 15.29 -5.32 -8.15
C GLU A 358 16.47 -6.28 -8.08
N GLU A 359 16.76 -6.75 -6.88
CA GLU A 359 17.75 -7.77 -6.58
C GLU A 359 17.03 -9.13 -6.52
N HIS A 360 17.42 -10.06 -7.39
CA HIS A 360 16.83 -11.39 -7.48
C HIS A 360 17.81 -12.42 -6.92
N ASP A 361 17.60 -12.81 -5.67
CA ASP A 361 18.31 -13.90 -5.02
C ASP A 361 17.53 -15.21 -5.19
N HIS A 362 18.23 -16.28 -5.54
CA HIS A 362 17.60 -17.57 -5.82
C HIS A 362 17.10 -18.31 -4.57
N VAL A 363 17.57 -17.92 -3.38
CA VAL A 363 17.18 -18.47 -2.06
C VAL A 363 16.21 -17.54 -1.36
N LEU A 364 16.53 -16.25 -1.28
CA LEU A 364 15.80 -15.25 -0.49
C LEU A 364 14.65 -14.60 -1.27
N GLY A 365 14.59 -14.79 -2.59
CA GLY A 365 13.58 -14.20 -3.46
C GLY A 365 13.98 -12.84 -3.99
N THR A 366 12.99 -11.97 -4.26
CA THR A 366 13.23 -10.67 -4.89
C THR A 366 13.08 -9.54 -3.89
N THR A 367 14.13 -8.75 -3.74
CA THR A 367 14.13 -7.49 -2.98
C THR A 367 14.03 -6.33 -3.97
N ALA A 368 13.16 -5.36 -3.68
CA ALA A 368 13.01 -4.16 -4.50
C ALA A 368 13.46 -2.91 -3.73
N HIS A 369 14.23 -2.07 -4.40
CA HIS A 369 14.68 -0.77 -3.91
C HIS A 369 14.04 0.33 -4.75
N PRO A 370 13.68 1.48 -4.14
CA PRO A 370 12.98 2.56 -4.84
C PRO A 370 13.79 3.14 -6.01
N CYS A 371 15.12 3.03 -5.98
CA CYS A 371 16.00 3.42 -7.07
C CYS A 371 17.34 2.68 -6.96
N PHE A 372 18.21 2.82 -7.95
CA PHE A 372 19.54 2.20 -7.95
C PHE A 372 20.44 2.77 -6.84
N ARG A 373 20.33 4.06 -6.55
CA ARG A 373 21.06 4.66 -5.44
C ARG A 373 20.71 4.02 -4.09
N ALA A 374 19.43 3.80 -3.83
CA ALA A 374 18.98 3.19 -2.58
C ALA A 374 19.52 1.77 -2.40
N LEU A 375 19.67 1.02 -3.50
CA LEU A 375 20.33 -0.29 -3.48
C LEU A 375 21.80 -0.17 -3.04
N LEU A 376 22.56 0.78 -3.57
CA LEU A 376 23.96 0.97 -3.17
C LEU A 376 24.12 1.55 -1.76
N GLU A 377 23.18 2.37 -1.30
CA GLU A 377 23.16 2.85 0.08
C GLU A 377 22.87 1.71 1.07
N GLU A 378 21.97 0.78 0.74
CA GLU A 378 21.76 -0.42 1.56
C GLU A 378 23.00 -1.32 1.55
N HIS A 379 23.65 -1.50 0.39
CA HIS A 379 24.92 -2.23 0.33
C HIS A 379 26.00 -1.61 1.23
N LEU A 380 26.14 -0.28 1.19
CA LEU A 380 27.07 0.42 2.08
C LEU A 380 26.73 0.13 3.56
N ARG A 381 25.45 0.18 3.94
CA ARG A 381 25.01 -0.07 5.32
C ARG A 381 25.36 -1.49 5.77
N LEU A 382 25.15 -2.50 4.93
CA LEU A 382 25.52 -3.88 5.22
C LEU A 382 27.02 -4.08 5.40
N LEU A 383 27.84 -3.38 4.60
CA LEU A 383 29.29 -3.38 4.77
C LEU A 383 29.72 -2.71 6.07
N GLU A 384 29.07 -1.60 6.47
CA GLU A 384 29.34 -0.90 7.73
C GLU A 384 28.97 -1.73 8.95
N ASP A 385 27.88 -2.49 8.88
CA ASP A 385 27.45 -3.40 9.95
C ASP A 385 28.37 -4.63 10.07
N SER A 386 29.14 -4.96 9.02
CA SER A 386 30.02 -6.13 8.95
C SER A 386 31.51 -5.84 9.20
N ALA A 387 31.91 -4.57 9.21
CA ALA A 387 33.27 -4.10 9.42
C ALA A 387 33.57 -3.85 10.91
#